data_AF-A0A6C0HDJ8-F1
#
_entry.id   AF-A0A6C0HDJ8-F1
#
_cell.length_a   1.000
_cell.length_b   1.000
_cell.length_c   1.000
_cell.angle_alpha   90.00
_cell.angle_beta   90.00
_cell.angle_gamma   90.00
#
_symmetry.space_group_name_H-M   'P 1'
#
loop_
_entity.id
_entity.type
_entity.pdbx_description
1 polymer ?
#
loop_
_entity_poly.entity_id
_entity_poly.type
_entity_poly.pdbx_seq_one_letter_code
_entity_poly.pdbx_strand_id
1 'polypeptide(L)'
;MDEECKLILNKAGIVFEQKEELNGMLILRDSLLNDEKYKNIEKDIEKVKKTFSSSFLTALQKNAVKNQKWPLLNLVRQILGCYNYSMEPIRKSDGYTLDGIKKYKRYFLIKKRNNNSN
;
A
#
# COMPACT_ATOMS: atom_id res chain seq x y z
N MET A 1 13.19 6.96 4.71
CA MET A 1 11.80 6.61 5.06
C MET A 1 11.81 6.40 6.54
N ASP A 2 10.89 7.03 7.26
CA ASP A 2 10.86 6.98 8.71
C ASP A 2 10.58 5.56 9.20
N GLU A 3 11.12 5.19 10.36
CA GLU A 3 11.05 3.82 10.89
C GLU A 3 9.61 3.38 11.16
N GLU A 4 8.73 4.30 11.58
CA GLU A 4 7.31 4.00 11.78
C GLU A 4 6.62 3.65 10.45
N CYS A 5 6.96 4.36 9.37
CA CYS A 5 6.45 4.06 8.04
C CYS A 5 6.98 2.72 7.53
N LYS A 6 8.28 2.43 7.73
CA LYS A 6 8.89 1.14 7.38
C LYS A 6 8.20 -0.01 8.14
N LEU A 7 7.96 0.15 9.44
CA LEU A 7 7.25 -0.84 10.26
C LEU A 7 5.84 -1.12 9.74
N ILE A 8 5.07 -0.09 9.38
CA ILE A 8 3.73 -0.26 8.81
C ILE A 8 3.78 -1.02 7.48
N LEU A 9 4.71 -0.67 6.58
CA LEU A 9 4.86 -1.35 5.30
C LEU A 9 5.26 -2.82 5.48
N ASN A 10 6.17 -3.12 6.41
CA ASN A 10 6.55 -4.49 6.75
C ASN A 10 5.34 -5.30 7.23
N LYS A 11 4.53 -4.74 8.14
CA LYS A 11 3.29 -5.37 8.62
C LYS A 11 2.23 -5.54 7.52
N ALA A 12 2.22 -4.63 6.54
CA ALA A 12 1.38 -4.76 5.34
C ALA A 12 1.87 -5.88 4.40
N GLY A 13 3.07 -6.42 4.60
CA GLY A 13 3.68 -7.47 3.78
C GLY A 13 4.63 -6.93 2.71
N ILE A 14 5.12 -5.71 2.86
CA ILE A 14 6.06 -5.03 1.97
C ILE A 14 7.38 -4.92 2.74
N VAL A 15 8.19 -5.97 2.66
CA VAL A 15 9.46 -6.07 3.40
C VAL A 15 10.63 -5.66 2.49
N PHE A 16 11.48 -4.78 3.00
CA PHE A 16 12.67 -4.26 2.33
C PHE A 16 13.68 -3.77 3.37
N GLU A 17 14.97 -3.83 3.06
CA GLU A 17 16.00 -3.26 3.94
C GLU A 17 16.23 -1.79 3.63
N GLN A 18 16.51 -1.48 2.36
CA GLN A 18 16.73 -0.14 1.84
C GLN A 18 15.52 0.33 1.03
N LYS A 19 15.14 1.60 1.14
CA LYS A 19 13.95 2.15 0.44
C LYS A 19 14.08 2.02 -1.09
N GLU A 20 15.30 1.97 -1.61
CA GLU A 20 15.61 1.81 -3.03
C GLU A 20 15.04 0.50 -3.59
N GLU A 21 14.97 -0.56 -2.77
CA GLU A 21 14.40 -1.87 -3.12
C GLU A 21 12.89 -1.83 -3.39
N LEU A 22 12.20 -0.79 -2.91
CA LEU A 22 10.78 -0.58 -3.21
C LEU A 22 10.55 -0.42 -4.72
N ASN A 23 11.48 0.19 -5.45
CA ASN A 23 11.33 0.41 -6.88
C ASN A 23 11.40 -0.92 -7.64
N GLY A 24 10.32 -1.28 -8.34
CA GLY A 24 10.21 -2.54 -9.08
C GLY A 24 9.51 -3.66 -8.30
N MET A 25 9.17 -3.45 -7.02
CA MET A 25 8.52 -4.47 -6.21
C MET A 25 7.08 -4.74 -6.68
N LEU A 26 6.70 -6.02 -6.79
CA LEU A 26 5.35 -6.46 -7.13
C LEU A 26 4.61 -6.94 -5.89
N ILE A 27 3.45 -6.35 -5.63
CA ILE A 27 2.60 -6.68 -4.49
C ILE A 27 1.27 -7.22 -4.98
N LEU A 28 0.81 -8.35 -4.44
CA LEU A 28 -0.54 -8.86 -4.71
C LEU A 28 -1.57 -7.85 -4.21
N ARG A 29 -2.48 -7.40 -5.09
CA ARG A 29 -3.53 -6.44 -4.70
C ARG A 29 -4.35 -6.95 -3.53
N ASP A 30 -4.72 -8.23 -3.59
CA ASP A 30 -5.66 -8.82 -2.64
C ASP A 30 -5.05 -8.96 -1.23
N SER A 31 -3.72 -8.94 -1.09
CA SER A 31 -3.06 -8.92 0.23
C SER A 31 -3.27 -7.61 1.00
N LEU A 32 -3.67 -6.53 0.30
CA LEU A 32 -3.93 -5.20 0.85
C LEU A 32 -5.42 -4.91 1.05
N LEU A 33 -6.30 -5.88 0.75
CA LEU A 33 -7.76 -5.78 0.95
C LEU A 33 -8.21 -6.49 2.24
N ASN A 34 -7.28 -6.79 3.13
CA ASN A 34 -7.53 -7.56 4.35
C ASN A 34 -7.73 -6.62 5.54
N ASP A 35 -8.97 -6.59 6.06
CA ASP A 35 -9.37 -5.75 7.18
C ASP A 35 -8.74 -6.18 8.52
N GLU A 36 -8.48 -7.47 8.72
CA GLU A 36 -7.81 -7.96 9.93
C GLU A 36 -6.36 -7.48 9.98
N LYS A 37 -5.67 -7.53 8.83
CA LYS A 37 -4.32 -6.99 8.68
C LYS A 37 -4.30 -5.50 8.98
N TYR A 38 -5.31 -4.75 8.55
CA TYR A 38 -5.46 -3.34 8.92
C TYR A 38 -5.59 -3.15 10.44
N LYS A 39 -6.49 -3.89 11.12
CA LYS A 39 -6.70 -3.78 12.57
C LYS A 39 -5.41 -4.02 13.38
N ASN A 40 -4.55 -4.93 12.91
CA ASN A 40 -3.26 -5.20 13.52
C ASN A 40 -2.26 -4.03 13.36
N ILE A 41 -2.38 -3.29 12.26
CA ILE A 41 -1.57 -2.11 11.94
C ILE A 41 -2.12 -0.85 12.62
N GLU A 42 -3.43 -0.77 12.87
CA GLU A 42 -4.12 0.40 13.42
C GLU A 42 -3.47 0.91 14.72
N LYS A 43 -2.99 0.00 15.56
CA LYS A 43 -2.27 0.32 16.80
C LYS A 43 -0.97 1.11 16.58
N ASP A 44 -0.34 0.98 15.42
CA ASP A 44 0.87 1.71 15.06
C ASP A 44 0.59 3.00 14.28
N ILE A 45 -0.63 3.16 13.75
CA ILE A 45 -1.01 4.37 13.01
C ILE A 45 -0.92 5.61 13.89
N GLU A 46 -1.20 5.48 15.19
CA GLU A 46 -1.04 6.60 16.15
C GLU A 46 0.39 7.12 16.24
N LYS A 47 1.39 6.26 16.02
CA LYS A 47 2.81 6.66 16.01
C LYS A 47 3.12 7.52 14.77
N VAL A 48 2.55 7.16 13.62
CA VAL A 48 2.74 7.90 12.35
C VAL A 48 2.05 9.27 12.35
N LYS A 49 0.95 9.44 13.11
CA LYS A 49 0.28 10.74 13.29
C LYS A 49 1.17 11.82 13.92
N LYS A 50 2.24 11.43 14.62
CA LYS A 50 3.20 12.38 15.18
C LYS A 50 4.09 13.01 14.11
N THR A 51 4.33 12.28 13.03
CA THR A 51 5.22 12.68 11.94
C THR A 51 4.46 13.34 10.78
N PHE A 52 3.23 12.89 10.51
CA PHE A 52 2.40 13.42 9.43
C PHE A 52 1.10 14.02 9.96
N SER A 53 0.79 15.24 9.53
CA SER A 53 -0.51 15.85 9.81
C SER A 53 -1.64 15.02 9.19
N SER A 54 -2.74 14.84 9.94
CA SER A 54 -3.97 14.22 9.43
C SER A 54 -4.67 15.03 8.32
N SER A 55 -4.30 16.30 8.13
CA SER A 55 -4.75 17.09 6.97
C SER A 55 -4.07 16.64 5.66
N PHE A 56 -2.92 15.96 5.76
CA PHE A 56 -2.15 15.49 4.62
C PHE A 56 -2.48 14.04 4.23
N LEU A 57 -2.82 13.19 5.20
CA LEU A 57 -3.09 11.77 4.98
C LEU A 57 -4.49 11.36 5.46
N THR A 58 -5.42 11.18 4.52
CA THR A 58 -6.79 10.73 4.83
C THR A 58 -6.84 9.35 5.48
N ALA A 59 -5.82 8.50 5.29
CA ALA A 59 -5.68 7.22 6.00
C ALA A 59 -5.53 7.38 7.52
N LEU A 60 -5.12 8.56 8.01
CA LEU A 60 -4.96 8.84 9.44
C LEU A 60 -6.23 9.40 10.08
N GLN A 61 -7.28 9.69 9.30
CA GLN A 61 -8.51 10.27 9.83
C GLN A 61 -9.23 9.29 10.78
N LYS A 62 -9.86 9.81 11.84
CA LYS A 62 -10.60 9.01 12.84
C LYS A 62 -11.67 8.10 12.22
N ASN A 63 -12.29 8.55 11.12
CA ASN A 63 -13.33 7.83 10.41
C ASN A 63 -12.82 7.07 9.18
N ALA A 64 -11.50 6.90 9.01
CA ALA A 64 -10.92 6.24 7.84
C ALA A 64 -11.50 4.84 7.62
N VAL A 65 -11.64 4.05 8.68
CA VAL A 65 -12.23 2.69 8.63
C VAL A 65 -13.67 2.70 8.11
N LYS A 66 -14.46 3.71 8.47
CA LYS A 66 -15.86 3.82 8.04
C LYS A 66 -16.00 4.33 6.61
N ASN A 67 -15.13 5.26 6.21
CA ASN A 67 -15.27 5.99 4.95
C ASN A 67 -14.48 5.36 3.79
N GLN A 68 -13.48 4.52 4.08
CA GLN A 68 -12.62 3.93 3.08
C GLN A 68 -12.96 2.46 2.88
N LYS A 69 -13.28 2.08 1.65
CA LYS A 69 -13.56 0.68 1.31
C LYS A 69 -12.36 -0.25 1.57
N TRP A 70 -11.15 0.26 1.39
CA TRP A 70 -9.90 -0.49 1.58
C TRP A 70 -8.88 0.35 2.36
N PRO A 71 -9.02 0.45 3.69
CA PRO A 71 -8.19 1.33 4.52
C PRO A 71 -6.70 1.00 4.44
N LEU A 72 -6.33 -0.29 4.46
CA LEU A 72 -4.95 -0.73 4.34
C LEU A 72 -4.31 -0.34 3.01
N LEU A 73 -5.01 -0.60 1.90
CA LEU A 73 -4.57 -0.20 0.57
C LEU A 73 -4.32 1.31 0.50
N ASN A 74 -5.25 2.10 1.04
CA ASN A 74 -5.11 3.56 1.03
C ASN A 74 -3.94 4.03 1.89
N LEU A 75 -3.75 3.44 3.08
CA LEU A 75 -2.63 3.72 3.96
C LEU A 75 -1.28 3.46 3.28
N VAL A 76 -1.10 2.27 2.71
CA VAL A 76 0.13 1.89 1.97
C VAL A 76 0.38 2.87 0.82
N ARG A 77 -0.65 3.15 0.01
CA ARG A 77 -0.56 4.08 -1.12
C ARG A 77 -0.12 5.48 -0.68
N GLN A 78 -0.67 5.96 0.42
CA GLN A 78 -0.35 7.28 0.96
C GLN A 78 1.07 7.35 1.51
N ILE A 79 1.49 6.36 2.31
CA ILE A 79 2.85 6.26 2.82
C ILE A 79 3.85 6.25 1.66
N LEU A 80 3.69 5.35 0.68
CA LEU A 80 4.55 5.31 -0.50
C LEU A 80 4.57 6.65 -1.24
N GLY A 81 3.41 7.31 -1.36
CA GLY A 81 3.28 8.63 -1.96
C GLY A 81 4.11 9.72 -1.27
N CYS A 82 4.20 9.70 0.06
CA CYS A 82 5.04 10.63 0.84
C CYS A 82 6.54 10.47 0.55
N TYR A 83 6.96 9.30 0.10
CA TYR A 83 8.36 8.99 -0.22
C TYR A 83 8.64 8.94 -1.73
N ASN A 84 7.80 9.60 -2.54
CA ASN A 84 7.93 9.65 -4.00
C ASN A 84 7.84 8.28 -4.67
N TYR A 85 6.97 7.39 -4.17
CA TYR A 85 6.62 6.14 -4.84
C TYR A 85 5.15 6.12 -5.25
N SER A 86 4.85 5.42 -6.35
CA SER A 86 3.50 5.15 -6.83
C SER A 86 3.24 3.64 -6.91
N MET A 87 1.96 3.27 -6.85
CA MET A 87 1.51 1.89 -7.04
C MET A 87 0.76 1.80 -8.37
N GLU A 88 1.37 1.18 -9.38
CA GLU A 88 0.74 1.00 -10.69
C GLU A 88 0.01 -0.34 -10.76
N PRO A 89 -1.28 -0.37 -11.15
CA PRO A 89 -2.03 -1.61 -11.23
C PRO A 89 -1.57 -2.46 -12.42
N ILE A 90 -1.27 -3.74 -12.17
CA ILE A 90 -0.89 -4.72 -13.20
C ILE A 90 -1.82 -5.93 -13.12
N ARG A 91 -2.17 -6.50 -14.27
CA ARG A 91 -2.88 -7.78 -14.37
C ARG A 91 -1.96 -8.81 -15.01
N LYS A 92 -1.83 -9.98 -14.40
CA LYS A 92 -1.11 -11.13 -14.96
C LYS A 92 -2.08 -12.30 -15.15
N SER A 93 -1.87 -13.07 -16.20
CA SER A 93 -2.63 -14.30 -16.46
C SER A 93 -2.38 -15.30 -15.34
N ASP A 94 -3.45 -15.92 -14.83
CA ASP A 94 -3.40 -16.93 -13.76
C ASP A 94 -4.06 -18.24 -14.23
N GLY A 95 -3.79 -18.60 -15.49
CA GLY A 95 -4.40 -19.73 -16.17
C GLY A 95 -5.86 -19.48 -16.55
N TYR A 96 -6.62 -20.57 -16.66
CA TYR A 96 -8.02 -20.58 -17.08
C TYR A 96 -8.87 -21.36 -16.06
N THR A 97 -10.18 -21.15 -16.05
CA THR A 97 -11.13 -22.06 -15.38
C THR A 97 -11.24 -23.35 -16.19
N LEU A 98 -11.88 -24.38 -15.62
CA LEU A 98 -12.21 -25.61 -16.35
C LEU A 98 -13.07 -25.31 -17.58
N ASP A 99 -13.93 -24.29 -17.50
CA ASP A 99 -14.78 -23.80 -18.59
C ASP A 99 -14.02 -22.91 -19.61
N GLY A 100 -12.70 -22.82 -19.52
CA GLY A 100 -11.88 -22.04 -20.46
C GLY A 100 -11.90 -20.51 -20.24
N ILE A 101 -12.40 -20.02 -19.11
CA ILE A 101 -12.42 -18.58 -18.80
C ILE A 101 -11.07 -18.14 -18.25
N LYS A 102 -10.45 -17.11 -18.87
CA LYS A 102 -9.14 -16.61 -18.44
C LYS A 102 -9.19 -15.99 -17.04
N LYS A 103 -8.32 -16.46 -16.16
CA LYS A 103 -8.13 -15.93 -14.81
C LYS A 103 -7.06 -14.85 -14.80
N TYR A 104 -7.25 -13.83 -13.96
CA TYR A 104 -6.29 -12.75 -13.79
C TYR A 104 -5.97 -12.54 -12.32
N LYS A 105 -4.68 -12.52 -11.99
CA LYS A 105 -4.19 -11.97 -10.73
C LYS A 105 -3.86 -10.50 -10.89
N ARG A 106 -4.25 -9.71 -9.87
CA ARG A 106 -4.03 -8.27 -9.83
C ARG A 106 -2.89 -7.96 -8.88
N TYR A 107 -1.96 -7.14 -9.35
CA TYR A 107 -0.79 -6.70 -8.63
C TYR A 107 -0.72 -5.17 -8.61
N PHE A 108 0.12 -4.65 -7.73
CA PHE A 108 0.65 -3.31 -7.80
C PHE A 108 2.16 -3.38 -8.01
N LEU A 109 2.66 -2.71 -9.04
CA LEU A 109 4.07 -2.46 -9.22
C LEU A 109 4.42 -1.15 -8.52
N ILE A 110 5.33 -1.20 -7.57
CA ILE A 110 5.85 0.02 -6.96
C ILE A 110 6.87 0.64 -7.92
N LYS A 111 6.69 1.93 -8.23
CA LYS A 111 7.65 2.71 -8.99
C LYS A 111 8.03 3.98 -8.26
N LYS A 112 9.30 4.35 -8.36
CA LYS A 112 9.73 5.69 -7.99
C LYS A 112 9.08 6.69 -8.94
N ARG A 113 8.45 7.74 -8.39
CA ARG A 113 7.92 8.85 -9.18
C ARG A 113 9.12 9.63 -9.70
N ASN A 114 9.23 9.73 -11.02
CA ASN A 114 10.13 10.69 -11.63
C ASN A 114 9.50 12.07 -11.42
N ASN A 115 10.23 12.98 -10.77
CA ASN A 115 9.83 14.38 -10.68
C ASN A 115 10.05 15.05 -12.06
N ASN A 116 9.41 14.54 -13.11
CA ASN A 116 9.26 15.32 -14.33
C ASN A 116 7.99 16.15 -14.12
N SER A 117 8.17 17.27 -13.41
CA SER A 117 7.20 18.35 -13.38
C SER A 117 7.00 18.83 -14.82
N ASN A 118 5.79 18.62 -15.36
CA ASN A 118 5.25 19.50 -16.39
C ASN A 118 4.50 20.63 -15.68
#